data_AF-A0A8J4R8A2-F1
#
_entry.id   AF-A0A8J4R8A2-F1
#
_cell.length_a   1.000
_cell.length_b   1.000
_cell.length_c   1.000
_cell.angle_alpha   90.00
_cell.angle_beta   90.00
_cell.angle_gamma   90.00
#
_symmetry.space_group_name_H-M   'P 1'
#
loop_
_entity.id
_entity.type
_entity.pdbx_description
1 polymer ?
#
loop_
_entity_poly.entity_id
_entity_poly.type
_entity_poly.pdbx_seq_one_letter_code
_entity_poly.pdbx_strand_id
1 'polypeptide(L)'
;MPADEASVWKENTSNPFSVKSAYFVADNISRVFHSQSNKEPKPPRYFTMARIKVHELRNKTKAELLAQLKDLKAELALLRVAKVTGGAPNKLSKIKVVRLGIAQVLTVISQKQKSALREVYKNKKYIPLDLRPKKTRAIRRRLTKKQASLKTEREKKKEMYFPLRKLMLWFDERVDRGQTLDPFSWKPLVDPPIVHSLP
;
A
#
# COMPACT_ATOMS: atom_id res chain seq x y z
N MET A 1 9.78 -66.85 -2.77
CA MET A 1 10.97 -67.70 -2.65
C MET A 1 11.55 -67.88 -4.05
N PRO A 2 12.87 -67.99 -4.21
CA PRO A 2 13.95 -67.85 -3.21
C PRO A 2 14.42 -66.37 -3.11
N ALA A 3 15.24 -65.87 -2.17
CA ALA A 3 16.45 -66.41 -1.53
C ALA A 3 17.65 -66.43 -2.55
N ASP A 4 18.90 -66.06 -2.26
CA ASP A 4 19.60 -65.53 -1.07
C ASP A 4 20.61 -64.43 -1.56
N GLU A 5 21.64 -63.91 -0.87
CA GLU A 5 22.33 -64.24 0.39
C GLU A 5 22.99 -62.97 1.02
N ALA A 6 23.97 -63.14 1.91
CA ALA A 6 24.74 -62.12 2.64
C ALA A 6 25.84 -61.46 1.76
N SER A 7 26.29 -60.24 2.04
CA SER A 7 27.25 -59.87 3.11
C SER A 7 27.72 -58.41 2.86
N VAL A 8 28.20 -57.58 3.79
CA VAL A 8 28.40 -57.66 5.25
C VAL A 8 28.21 -56.24 5.82
N TRP A 9 27.68 -56.11 7.04
CA TRP A 9 27.72 -54.86 7.82
C TRP A 9 28.82 -54.95 8.89
N LYS A 10 29.69 -53.95 8.94
CA LYS A 10 30.47 -53.44 10.09
C LYS A 10 31.04 -52.08 9.64
N GLU A 11 31.01 -51.00 10.43
CA GLU A 11 30.88 -50.89 11.88
C GLU A 11 30.00 -49.70 12.33
N ASN A 12 29.56 -49.77 13.60
CA ASN A 12 28.81 -48.70 14.26
C ASN A 12 29.70 -47.50 14.59
N THR A 13 29.13 -46.29 14.63
CA THR A 13 29.14 -45.49 15.88
C THR A 13 28.13 -44.34 15.85
N SER A 14 27.35 -44.28 16.91
CA SER A 14 26.52 -43.17 17.41
C SER A 14 26.80 -41.73 16.92
N ASN A 15 25.78 -41.13 16.30
CA ASN A 15 25.34 -39.75 16.61
C ASN A 15 24.94 -39.70 18.11
N PRO A 16 24.98 -38.58 18.89
CA PRO A 16 24.96 -37.18 18.43
C PRO A 16 25.80 -36.13 19.21
N PHE A 17 26.13 -34.98 18.57
CA PHE A 17 25.86 -33.60 19.06
C PHE A 17 26.61 -32.51 18.26
N SER A 18 26.04 -31.29 18.27
CA SER A 18 26.73 -29.99 18.13
C SER A 18 27.48 -29.63 16.82
N VAL A 19 26.67 -29.35 15.80
CA VAL A 19 26.78 -28.20 14.86
C VAL A 19 27.92 -27.16 15.05
N LYS A 20 28.46 -26.73 13.89
CA LYS A 20 29.15 -25.44 13.60
C LYS A 20 30.65 -25.30 13.95
N SER A 21 31.50 -25.93 13.14
CA SER A 21 32.80 -25.37 12.74
C SER A 21 33.18 -25.90 11.35
N ALA A 22 33.97 -25.12 10.59
CA ALA A 22 34.21 -25.25 9.15
C ALA A 22 32.92 -25.07 8.28
N TYR A 23 32.95 -24.44 7.10
CA TYR A 23 34.09 -24.19 6.22
C TYR A 23 34.25 -22.71 5.85
N PHE A 24 35.49 -22.24 5.95
CA PHE A 24 35.97 -20.99 5.39
C PHE A 24 36.60 -21.30 4.02
N VAL A 25 36.21 -20.52 3.00
CA VAL A 25 36.83 -20.43 1.66
C VAL A 25 36.77 -21.70 0.78
N ALA A 26 35.84 -21.69 -0.18
CA ALA A 26 36.08 -22.07 -1.57
C ALA A 26 35.02 -21.39 -2.49
N ASP A 27 35.34 -21.33 -3.78
CA ASP A 27 34.40 -21.21 -4.92
C ASP A 27 33.64 -19.89 -5.14
N ASN A 28 34.45 -18.88 -5.43
CA ASN A 28 34.14 -17.87 -6.44
C ASN A 28 34.04 -18.48 -7.87
N ILE A 29 33.03 -19.34 -8.15
CA ILE A 29 32.44 -19.60 -9.49
C ILE A 29 30.96 -19.93 -9.30
N SER A 30 30.09 -18.93 -9.33
CA SER A 30 28.64 -19.03 -9.61
C SER A 30 27.99 -17.64 -9.67
N ARG A 31 28.51 -16.77 -10.56
CA ARG A 31 27.96 -15.41 -10.78
C ARG A 31 27.60 -15.14 -12.24
N VAL A 32 27.15 -16.17 -12.96
CA VAL A 32 26.53 -16.03 -14.29
C VAL A 32 25.31 -16.94 -14.37
N PHE A 33 24.18 -16.52 -13.78
CA PHE A 33 22.85 -16.83 -14.29
C PHE A 33 21.86 -15.81 -13.73
N HIS A 34 21.87 -14.60 -14.30
CA HIS A 34 20.70 -13.73 -14.22
C HIS A 34 19.61 -14.40 -15.07
N SER A 35 18.82 -15.27 -14.45
CA SER A 35 17.65 -15.86 -15.08
C SER A 35 16.71 -14.72 -15.45
N GLN A 36 16.67 -14.39 -16.73
CA GLN A 36 15.62 -13.56 -17.31
C GLN A 36 14.32 -14.34 -17.13
N SER A 37 13.62 -14.06 -16.02
CA SER A 37 12.26 -14.53 -15.82
C SER A 37 11.40 -13.83 -16.85
N ASN A 38 11.32 -14.45 -18.03
CA ASN A 38 10.40 -14.10 -19.10
C ASN A 38 9.00 -14.16 -18.51
N LYS A 39 8.49 -13.00 -18.08
CA LYS A 39 7.12 -12.84 -17.62
C LYS A 39 6.26 -13.15 -18.84
N GLU A 40 5.74 -14.36 -18.91
CA GLU A 40 4.91 -14.78 -20.03
C GLU A 40 3.81 -13.75 -20.28
N PRO A 41 3.56 -13.36 -21.54
CA PRO A 41 2.47 -12.47 -21.85
C PRO A 41 1.17 -13.16 -21.45
N LYS A 42 0.55 -12.65 -20.37
CA LYS A 42 -0.70 -13.21 -19.83
C LYS A 42 -1.69 -13.46 -20.97
N PRO A 43 -2.29 -14.67 -21.07
CA PRO A 43 -3.10 -15.03 -22.22
C PRO A 43 -4.19 -13.99 -22.44
N PRO A 44 -4.46 -13.58 -23.68
CA PRO A 44 -5.49 -12.60 -23.98
C PRO A 44 -6.81 -13.13 -23.43
N ARG A 45 -7.39 -12.40 -22.46
CA ARG A 45 -8.68 -12.77 -21.88
C ARG A 45 -9.71 -12.81 -22.99
N TYR A 46 -10.17 -14.01 -23.34
CA TYR A 46 -11.13 -14.27 -24.40
C TYR A 46 -12.48 -13.60 -24.10
N PHE A 47 -12.61 -12.34 -24.51
CA PHE A 47 -13.84 -11.58 -24.44
C PHE A 47 -14.25 -11.08 -25.83
N THR A 48 -14.95 -11.96 -26.54
CA THR A 48 -16.35 -11.77 -26.98
C THR A 48 -16.77 -10.49 -27.72
N MET A 49 -17.39 -10.69 -28.89
CA MET A 49 -18.45 -9.88 -29.52
C MET A 49 -18.56 -8.39 -29.14
N ALA A 50 -18.19 -7.51 -30.07
CA ALA A 50 -18.75 -6.15 -30.25
C ALA A 50 -19.01 -5.32 -28.97
N ARG A 51 -18.08 -5.32 -28.01
CA ARG A 51 -18.14 -4.45 -26.83
C ARG A 51 -17.49 -3.10 -27.13
N ILE A 52 -18.17 -2.01 -26.80
CA ILE A 52 -17.64 -0.65 -26.92
C ILE A 52 -16.34 -0.53 -26.11
N LYS A 53 -15.25 -0.10 -26.74
CA LYS A 53 -13.96 0.06 -26.05
C LYS A 53 -13.82 1.48 -25.50
N VAL A 54 -13.52 1.58 -24.21
CA VAL A 54 -13.47 2.88 -23.49
C VAL A 54 -12.36 3.81 -24.03
N HIS A 55 -11.27 3.27 -24.58
CA HIS A 55 -10.22 4.10 -25.18
C HIS A 55 -10.69 4.81 -26.47
N GLU A 56 -11.48 4.14 -27.31
CA GLU A 56 -12.08 4.75 -28.52
C GLU A 56 -13.01 5.91 -28.13
N LEU A 57 -13.79 5.77 -27.06
CA LEU A 57 -14.67 6.83 -26.54
C LEU A 57 -13.92 8.07 -26.03
N ARG A 58 -12.65 7.93 -25.60
CA ARG A 58 -11.87 9.06 -25.09
C ARG A 58 -11.43 10.01 -26.20
N ASN A 59 -11.24 9.51 -27.42
CA ASN A 59 -10.79 10.33 -28.56
C ASN A 59 -11.95 11.10 -29.22
N LYS A 60 -13.20 10.60 -29.09
CA LYS A 60 -14.42 11.20 -29.65
C LYS A 60 -14.82 12.54 -29.04
N THR A 61 -15.49 13.41 -29.81
CA THR A 61 -15.98 14.70 -29.31
C THR A 61 -17.19 14.56 -28.38
N LYS A 62 -17.54 15.64 -27.65
CA LYS A 62 -18.72 15.64 -26.77
C LYS A 62 -20.03 15.43 -27.55
N ALA A 63 -20.12 15.94 -28.78
CA ALA A 63 -21.30 15.79 -29.62
C ALA A 63 -21.53 14.33 -30.04
N GLU A 64 -20.48 13.66 -30.55
CA GLU A 64 -20.52 12.23 -30.91
C GLU A 64 -20.90 11.33 -29.72
N LEU A 65 -20.35 11.60 -28.53
CA LEU A 65 -20.68 10.86 -27.31
C LEU A 65 -22.15 11.05 -26.89
N LEU A 66 -22.74 12.22 -27.14
CA LEU A 66 -24.16 12.47 -26.87
C LEU A 66 -25.08 11.84 -27.93
N ALA A 67 -24.65 11.75 -29.19
CA ALA A 67 -25.36 10.99 -30.23
C ALA A 67 -25.39 9.49 -29.89
N GLN A 68 -24.22 8.87 -29.68
CA GLN A 68 -24.10 7.46 -29.30
C GLN A 68 -24.89 7.12 -28.02
N LEU A 69 -25.01 8.06 -27.09
CA LEU A 69 -25.82 7.90 -25.88
C LEU A 69 -27.33 7.93 -26.15
N LYS A 70 -27.82 8.67 -27.15
CA LYS A 70 -29.23 8.63 -27.58
C LYS A 70 -29.54 7.29 -28.24
N ASP A 71 -28.68 6.85 -29.15
CA ASP A 71 -28.87 5.60 -29.92
C ASP A 71 -28.93 4.38 -29.00
N LEU A 72 -27.98 4.26 -28.07
CA LEU A 72 -27.96 3.18 -27.07
C LEU A 72 -29.17 3.22 -26.11
N LYS A 73 -29.72 4.41 -25.83
CA LYS A 73 -30.96 4.53 -25.03
C LYS A 73 -32.19 4.08 -25.81
N ALA A 74 -32.27 4.38 -27.10
CA ALA A 74 -33.33 3.89 -27.98
C ALA A 74 -33.26 2.37 -28.12
N GLU A 75 -32.08 1.80 -28.36
CA GLU A 75 -31.87 0.34 -28.36
C GLU A 75 -32.31 -0.29 -27.02
N LEU A 76 -31.90 0.29 -25.89
CA LEU A 76 -32.32 -0.21 -24.57
C LEU A 76 -33.85 -0.17 -24.37
N ALA A 77 -34.54 0.85 -24.88
CA ALA A 77 -36.00 0.93 -24.81
C ALA A 77 -36.66 -0.19 -25.62
N LEU A 78 -36.22 -0.41 -26.86
CA LEU A 78 -36.70 -1.51 -27.72
C LEU A 78 -36.44 -2.89 -27.08
N LEU A 79 -35.24 -3.11 -26.52
CA LEU A 79 -34.92 -4.37 -25.83
C LEU A 79 -35.73 -4.57 -24.54
N ARG A 80 -36.21 -3.51 -23.89
CA ARG A 80 -37.12 -3.61 -22.73
C ARG A 80 -38.52 -4.03 -23.15
N VAL A 81 -39.07 -3.46 -24.22
CA VAL A 81 -40.37 -3.91 -24.78
C VAL A 81 -40.27 -5.37 -25.20
N ALA A 82 -39.22 -5.73 -25.96
CA ALA A 82 -38.98 -7.11 -26.38
C ALA A 82 -38.81 -8.10 -25.22
N LYS A 83 -38.38 -7.65 -24.03
CA LYS A 83 -38.34 -8.49 -22.83
C LYS A 83 -39.75 -8.78 -22.30
N VAL A 84 -40.65 -7.79 -22.31
CA VAL A 84 -42.04 -7.97 -21.85
C VAL A 84 -42.82 -8.88 -22.79
N THR A 85 -42.61 -8.74 -24.10
CA THR A 85 -43.30 -9.55 -25.14
C THR A 85 -42.67 -10.92 -25.38
N GLY A 86 -41.93 -11.51 -24.43
CA GLY A 86 -41.36 -12.86 -24.55
C GLY A 86 -40.32 -13.04 -25.68
N GLY A 87 -39.60 -11.99 -26.06
CA GLY A 87 -38.70 -12.00 -27.22
C GLY A 87 -37.47 -12.91 -27.10
N ALA A 88 -36.94 -13.31 -28.25
CA ALA A 88 -35.84 -14.28 -28.39
C ALA A 88 -34.63 -14.03 -27.45
N PRO A 89 -34.00 -15.11 -26.91
CA PRO A 89 -32.95 -15.00 -25.88
C PRO A 89 -31.73 -14.18 -26.31
N ASN A 90 -31.40 -14.18 -27.61
CA ASN A 90 -30.31 -13.35 -28.17
C ASN A 90 -30.56 -11.84 -27.99
N LYS A 91 -31.83 -11.38 -27.97
CA LYS A 91 -32.18 -9.99 -27.66
C LYS A 91 -32.04 -9.70 -26.16
N LEU A 92 -32.41 -10.66 -25.29
CA LEU A 92 -32.29 -10.53 -23.84
C LEU A 92 -30.82 -10.42 -23.38
N SER A 93 -29.93 -11.24 -23.95
CA SER A 93 -28.49 -11.21 -23.66
C SER A 93 -27.83 -9.85 -23.98
N LYS A 94 -28.32 -9.13 -25.00
CA LYS A 94 -27.83 -7.79 -25.36
C LYS A 94 -28.13 -6.73 -24.29
N ILE A 95 -29.20 -6.88 -23.49
CA ILE A 95 -29.60 -5.89 -22.47
C ILE A 95 -28.45 -5.57 -21.50
N LYS A 96 -27.69 -6.58 -21.05
CA LYS A 96 -26.55 -6.38 -20.16
C LYS A 96 -25.42 -5.59 -20.84
N VAL A 97 -25.15 -5.86 -22.11
CA VAL A 97 -24.11 -5.20 -22.90
C VAL A 97 -24.47 -3.73 -23.14
N VAL A 98 -25.69 -3.43 -23.59
CA VAL A 98 -26.17 -2.06 -23.85
C VAL A 98 -26.18 -1.22 -22.56
N ARG A 99 -26.64 -1.79 -21.43
CA ARG A 99 -26.59 -1.09 -20.12
C ARG A 99 -25.16 -0.73 -19.71
N LEU A 100 -24.19 -1.62 -19.92
CA LEU A 100 -22.78 -1.35 -19.64
C LEU A 100 -22.19 -0.30 -20.60
N GLY A 101 -22.57 -0.34 -21.88
CA GLY A 101 -22.19 0.68 -22.87
C GLY A 101 -22.65 2.08 -22.49
N ILE A 102 -23.93 2.24 -22.11
CA ILE A 102 -24.48 3.52 -21.62
C ILE A 102 -23.71 4.01 -20.40
N ALA A 103 -23.41 3.13 -19.43
CA ALA A 103 -22.64 3.48 -18.25
C ALA A 103 -21.20 3.92 -18.59
N GLN A 104 -20.54 3.27 -19.54
CA GLN A 104 -19.21 3.66 -20.02
C GLN A 104 -19.22 5.04 -20.70
N VAL A 105 -20.17 5.30 -21.61
CA VAL A 105 -20.29 6.61 -22.29
C VAL A 105 -20.56 7.73 -21.28
N LEU A 106 -21.52 7.54 -20.36
CA LEU A 106 -21.79 8.49 -19.27
C LEU A 106 -20.56 8.73 -18.38
N THR A 107 -19.78 7.69 -18.10
CA THR A 107 -18.54 7.80 -17.32
C THR A 107 -17.49 8.63 -18.05
N VAL A 108 -17.28 8.43 -19.36
CA VAL A 108 -16.34 9.22 -20.16
C VAL A 108 -16.76 10.69 -20.26
N ILE A 109 -18.06 10.96 -20.48
CA ILE A 109 -18.61 12.34 -20.47
C ILE A 109 -18.34 13.00 -19.11
N SER A 110 -18.63 12.31 -18.01
CA SER A 110 -18.42 12.81 -16.64
C SER A 110 -16.93 13.03 -16.33
N GLN A 111 -16.04 12.17 -16.84
CA GLN A 111 -14.59 12.34 -16.72
C GLN A 111 -14.12 13.60 -17.45
N LYS A 112 -14.50 13.78 -18.73
CA LYS A 112 -14.13 14.97 -19.53
C LYS A 112 -14.66 16.28 -18.93
N GLN A 113 -15.89 16.27 -18.41
CA GLN A 113 -16.45 17.43 -17.71
C GLN A 113 -15.65 17.76 -16.44
N LYS A 114 -15.29 16.75 -15.64
CA LYS A 114 -14.51 16.96 -14.41
C LYS A 114 -13.05 17.35 -14.67
N SER A 115 -12.42 16.92 -15.77
CA SER A 115 -11.06 17.39 -16.13
C SER A 115 -11.07 18.87 -16.54
N ALA A 116 -11.96 19.26 -17.45
CA ALA A 116 -12.12 20.66 -17.87
C ALA A 116 -12.42 21.60 -16.68
N LEU A 117 -13.30 21.18 -15.76
CA LEU A 117 -13.55 21.94 -14.53
C LEU A 117 -12.32 22.00 -13.60
N ARG A 118 -11.50 20.94 -13.52
CA ARG A 118 -10.26 20.98 -12.72
C ARG A 118 -9.21 21.92 -13.30
N GLU A 119 -9.17 22.08 -14.62
CA GLU A 119 -8.32 23.06 -15.31
C GLU A 119 -8.82 24.48 -15.03
N VAL A 120 -10.12 24.75 -15.22
CA VAL A 120 -10.75 26.07 -14.97
C VAL A 120 -10.66 26.53 -13.51
N TYR A 121 -10.68 25.61 -12.55
CA TYR A 121 -10.55 25.90 -11.12
C TYR A 121 -9.13 25.66 -10.56
N LYS A 122 -8.14 25.39 -11.42
CA LYS A 122 -6.73 25.28 -11.00
C LYS A 122 -6.28 26.60 -10.38
N ASN A 123 -5.53 26.51 -9.27
CA ASN A 123 -4.97 27.64 -8.51
C ASN A 123 -5.98 28.65 -7.91
N LYS A 124 -7.28 28.55 -8.16
CA LYS A 124 -8.30 29.41 -7.53
C LYS A 124 -8.45 29.08 -6.04
N LYS A 125 -8.44 30.11 -5.17
CA LYS A 125 -8.58 29.96 -3.71
C LYS A 125 -9.88 29.24 -3.31
N TYR A 126 -10.98 29.53 -4.00
CA TYR A 126 -12.30 28.97 -3.76
C TYR A 126 -12.64 27.95 -4.84
N ILE A 127 -12.69 26.67 -4.45
CA ILE A 127 -13.00 25.54 -5.32
C ILE A 127 -14.37 24.95 -4.93
N PRO A 128 -15.24 24.57 -5.89
CA PRO A 128 -16.50 23.85 -5.65
C PRO A 128 -16.32 22.60 -4.80
N LEU A 129 -17.32 22.25 -3.97
CA LEU A 129 -17.24 21.16 -2.99
C LEU A 129 -16.85 19.81 -3.61
N ASP A 130 -17.36 19.49 -4.82
CA ASP A 130 -17.11 18.22 -5.52
C ASP A 130 -15.68 18.04 -6.05
N LEU A 131 -14.97 19.15 -6.29
CA LEU A 131 -13.61 19.12 -6.79
C LEU A 131 -12.57 19.09 -5.66
N ARG A 132 -12.97 19.43 -4.43
CA ARG A 132 -12.10 19.40 -3.24
C ARG A 132 -11.62 17.98 -2.94
N PRO A 133 -10.41 17.80 -2.40
CA PRO A 133 -9.92 16.49 -1.99
C PRO A 133 -10.80 15.89 -0.87
N LYS A 134 -11.37 14.71 -1.11
CA LYS A 134 -12.17 13.99 -0.11
C LYS A 134 -11.25 13.45 0.99
N LYS A 135 -11.28 14.11 2.15
CA LYS A 135 -10.57 13.74 3.39
C LYS A 135 -11.56 13.74 4.56
N THR A 136 -11.23 13.07 5.66
CA THR A 136 -12.07 13.06 6.87
C THR A 136 -12.23 14.46 7.48
N ARG A 137 -13.28 14.67 8.28
CA ARG A 137 -13.58 15.97 8.92
C ARG A 137 -12.41 16.45 9.79
N ALA A 138 -11.79 15.55 10.56
CA ALA A 138 -10.62 15.83 11.39
C ALA A 138 -9.41 16.29 10.56
N ILE A 139 -9.08 15.57 9.48
CA ILE A 139 -7.96 15.92 8.58
C ILE A 139 -8.20 17.26 7.86
N ARG A 140 -9.47 17.67 7.66
CA ARG A 140 -9.84 18.98 7.11
C ARG A 140 -9.79 20.13 8.13
N ARG A 141 -9.87 19.84 9.43
CA ARG A 141 -9.90 20.85 10.51
C ARG A 141 -8.55 21.04 11.21
N ARG A 142 -7.67 20.04 11.20
CA ARG A 142 -6.32 20.15 11.77
C ARG A 142 -5.50 21.22 11.04
N LEU A 143 -4.51 21.78 11.74
CA LEU A 143 -3.52 22.70 11.18
C LEU A 143 -2.75 22.07 10.01
N THR A 144 -2.29 22.90 9.07
CA THR A 144 -1.37 22.45 8.02
C THR A 144 0.00 22.12 8.61
N LYS A 145 0.78 21.25 7.94
CA LYS A 145 2.13 20.89 8.40
C LYS A 145 3.01 22.14 8.59
N LYS A 146 2.92 23.11 7.68
CA LYS A 146 3.63 24.40 7.80
C LYS A 146 3.24 25.15 9.07
N GLN A 147 1.94 25.31 9.35
CA GLN A 147 1.46 25.99 10.56
C GLN A 147 1.91 25.27 11.83
N ALA A 148 1.80 23.94 11.87
CA ALA A 148 2.25 23.14 13.01
C ALA A 148 3.78 23.15 13.21
N SER A 149 4.56 23.45 12.16
CA SER A 149 6.02 23.59 12.22
C SER A 149 6.49 25.05 12.28
N LEU A 150 5.61 26.02 12.52
CA LEU A 150 6.02 27.41 12.73
C LEU A 150 6.63 27.55 14.12
N LYS A 151 7.96 27.56 14.18
CA LYS A 151 8.75 27.84 15.38
C LYS A 151 9.01 29.32 15.53
N THR A 152 9.13 29.79 16.77
CA THR A 152 9.52 31.18 17.06
C THR A 152 10.97 31.43 16.64
N GLU A 153 11.37 32.68 16.42
CA GLU A 153 12.76 33.00 16.06
C GLU A 153 13.77 32.59 17.14
N ARG A 154 13.38 32.74 18.42
CA ARG A 154 14.18 32.29 19.58
C ARG A 154 14.40 30.79 19.57
N GLU A 155 13.35 30.02 19.28
CA GLU A 155 13.41 28.56 19.18
C GLU A 155 14.25 28.10 17.98
N LYS A 156 14.08 28.72 16.80
CA LYS A 156 14.94 28.48 15.63
C LYS A 156 16.42 28.73 15.96
N LYS A 157 16.75 29.85 16.61
CA LYS A 157 18.11 30.16 17.05
C LYS A 157 18.65 29.08 18.01
N LYS A 158 17.85 28.66 19.01
CA LYS A 158 18.22 27.58 19.93
C LYS A 158 18.52 26.26 19.20
N GLU A 159 17.70 25.88 18.24
CA GLU A 159 17.89 24.64 17.46
C GLU A 159 19.10 24.70 16.51
N MET A 160 19.40 25.86 15.93
CA MET A 160 20.61 26.05 15.12
C MET A 160 21.88 25.95 15.96
N TYR A 161 21.90 26.53 17.17
CA TYR A 161 23.07 26.49 18.05
C TYR A 161 23.27 25.14 18.75
N PHE A 162 22.19 24.44 19.10
CA PHE A 162 22.24 23.18 19.85
C PHE A 162 21.45 22.07 19.16
N PRO A 163 21.94 21.56 18.00
CA PRO A 163 21.36 20.38 17.37
C PRO A 163 21.58 19.14 18.26
N LEU A 164 20.60 18.23 18.27
CA LEU A 164 20.73 16.92 18.90
C LEU A 164 21.80 16.10 18.16
N ARG A 165 22.98 15.98 18.76
CA ARG A 165 24.10 15.18 18.25
C ARG A 165 23.98 13.75 18.77
N LYS A 166 24.14 12.76 17.88
CA LYS A 166 24.25 11.35 18.27
C LYS A 166 25.63 11.11 18.85
N LEU A 167 25.75 11.12 20.18
CA LEU A 167 26.97 10.75 20.89
C LEU A 167 27.01 9.23 21.05
N MET A 168 28.19 8.65 20.85
CA MET A 168 28.45 7.23 21.05
C MET A 168 29.59 7.14 22.05
N LEU A 169 29.29 6.70 23.28
CA LEU A 169 30.32 6.47 24.29
C LEU A 169 31.05 5.18 23.92
N TRP A 170 32.37 5.26 23.77
CA TRP A 170 33.20 4.07 23.66
C TRP A 170 33.44 3.56 25.08
N PHE A 171 32.86 2.41 25.40
CA PHE A 171 33.01 1.78 26.71
C PHE A 171 34.32 1.00 26.72
N ASP A 172 35.37 1.57 27.33
CA ASP A 172 36.63 0.85 27.56
C ASP A 172 36.54 0.09 28.89
N GLU A 173 36.29 -1.22 28.78
CA GLU A 173 36.00 -2.13 29.90
C GLU A 173 37.23 -2.41 30.80
N ARG A 174 38.31 -1.64 30.68
CA ARG A 174 39.60 -1.84 31.36
C ARG A 174 39.81 -1.03 32.64
N VAL A 175 39.02 0.02 32.89
CA VAL A 175 39.32 0.99 33.97
C VAL A 175 38.46 0.80 35.22
N ASP A 176 37.21 0.32 35.10
CA ASP A 176 36.24 0.30 36.21
C ASP A 176 36.26 -0.99 37.05
N ARG A 177 37.46 -1.46 37.42
CA ARG A 177 37.65 -2.37 38.58
C ARG A 177 38.43 -1.72 39.73
N GLY A 178 38.43 -0.38 39.77
CA GLY A 178 38.92 0.42 40.89
C GLY A 178 37.83 0.65 41.95
N GLN A 179 37.85 -0.19 42.98
CA GLN A 179 37.22 -0.04 44.31
C GLN A 179 36.23 1.13 44.51
N THR A 180 34.93 0.82 44.60
CA THR A 180 33.92 1.71 45.18
C THR A 180 34.09 1.77 46.70
N LEU A 181 34.81 2.78 47.20
CA LEU A 181 34.64 3.26 48.58
C LEU A 181 33.49 4.28 48.57
N ASP A 182 32.31 3.88 49.08
CA ASP A 182 31.14 4.76 49.17
C ASP A 182 31.38 5.92 50.16
N PRO A 183 31.52 7.19 49.71
CA PRO A 183 31.89 8.28 50.62
C PRO A 183 30.68 8.94 51.32
N PHE A 184 29.44 8.50 51.04
CA PHE A 184 28.24 9.26 51.40
C PHE A 184 27.01 8.41 51.71
N SER A 185 27.08 7.57 52.76
CA SER A 185 25.94 6.81 53.29
C SER A 185 24.97 7.67 54.15
N TRP A 186 24.71 8.91 53.75
CA TRP A 186 23.66 9.74 54.38
C TRP A 186 22.27 9.33 53.87
N LYS A 187 21.68 8.33 54.54
CA LYS A 187 20.23 8.10 54.48
C LYS A 187 19.56 9.17 55.35
N PRO A 188 18.73 10.08 54.80
CA PRO A 188 17.88 10.90 55.63
C PRO A 188 16.88 9.98 56.34
N LEU A 189 16.80 10.09 57.67
CA LEU A 189 15.73 9.45 58.45
C LEU A 189 14.43 10.19 58.14
N VAL A 190 13.68 9.68 57.16
CA VAL A 190 12.31 10.10 56.90
C VAL A 190 11.41 9.17 57.71
N ASP A 191 10.82 9.71 58.78
CA ASP A 191 9.87 8.95 59.59
C ASP A 191 8.69 8.48 58.71
N PRO A 192 8.21 7.24 58.88
CA PRO A 192 7.09 6.73 58.10
C PRO A 192 5.82 7.54 58.40
N PRO A 193 4.95 7.79 57.40
CA PRO A 193 3.73 8.56 57.61
C PRO A 193 2.82 7.86 58.62
N ILE A 194 2.33 8.63 59.59
CA ILE A 194 1.37 8.16 60.60
C ILE A 194 0.08 7.74 59.88
N VAL A 195 -0.15 6.44 59.81
CA VAL A 195 -1.41 5.88 59.31
C VAL A 195 -2.46 6.05 60.41
N HIS A 196 -3.23 7.14 60.35
CA HIS A 196 -4.42 7.26 61.18
C HIS A 196 -5.46 6.24 60.73
N SER A 197 -5.55 5.13 61.46
CA SER A 197 -6.71 4.24 61.42
C SER A 197 -7.92 5.00 61.96
N LEU A 198 -8.78 5.47 61.06
CA LEU A 198 -10.12 5.92 61.42
C LEU A 198 -11.00 4.69 61.73
N PRO A 199 -11.87 4.76 62.75
CA PRO A 199 -12.85 3.71 63.05
C PRO A 199 -14.02 3.70 62.06
#